data_AF-A0A6M4JE36-F1
#
_entry.id   AF-A0A6M4JE36-F1
#
_cell.length_a   1.000
_cell.length_b   1.000
_cell.length_c   1.000
_cell.angle_alpha   90.00
_cell.angle_beta   90.00
_cell.angle_gamma   90.00
#
_symmetry.space_group_name_H-M   'P 1'
#
loop_
_entity.id
_entity.type
_entity.pdbx_description
1 polymer ?
#
loop_
_entity_poly.entity_id
_entity_poly.type
_entity_poly.pdbx_seq_one_letter_code
_entity_poly.pdbx_strand_id
1 'polypeptide(L)' 'MDETVKLNHTCVICDQEKNRGIHLYTKFICLDCERKVISTSTSDPDYAFYVKKLKSIHTPPLYS' A
#
# COMPACT_ATOMS: atom_id res chain seq x y z
N MET A 1 -21.02 -18.55 2.30
CA MET A 1 -19.79 -18.03 1.67
C MET A 1 -19.89 -16.53 1.80
N ASP A 2 -19.03 -15.80 2.51
CA ASP A 2 -17.58 -15.76 2.39
C ASP A 2 -16.86 -15.95 3.74
N GLU A 3 -15.95 -16.94 3.76
CA GLU A 3 -14.99 -17.15 4.83
C GLU A 3 -14.02 -15.96 4.88
N THR A 4 -14.02 -15.23 6.00
CA THR A 4 -13.01 -14.20 6.28
C THR A 4 -11.70 -14.87 6.62
N VAL A 5 -10.96 -15.34 5.60
CA VAL A 5 -9.61 -15.86 5.78
C VAL A 5 -8.73 -14.69 6.22
N LYS A 6 -8.37 -14.64 7.51
CA LYS A 6 -7.33 -13.75 8.02
C LYS A 6 -5.98 -14.30 7.55
N LEU A 7 -5.64 -14.07 6.28
CA LEU A 7 -4.28 -14.25 5.81
C LEU A 7 -3.43 -13.07 6.31
N ASN A 8 -2.24 -13.38 6.80
CA ASN A 8 -1.22 -12.36 6.94
C ASN A 8 -0.88 -11.91 5.52
N HIS A 9 -1.00 -10.61 5.25
CA HIS A 9 -0.74 -10.07 3.92
C HIS A 9 0.58 -9.33 3.90
N THR A 10 1.34 -9.54 2.84
CA THR A 10 2.65 -8.91 2.68
C THR A 10 2.48 -7.48 2.18
N CYS A 11 3.01 -6.53 2.95
CA CYS A 11 2.93 -5.12 2.61
C CYS A 11 3.80 -4.81 1.39
N VAL A 12 3.25 -4.27 0.30
CA VAL A 12 4.04 -3.85 -0.89
C VAL A 12 5.04 -2.72 -0.58
N ILE A 13 4.87 -2.00 0.53
CA ILE A 13 5.74 -0.88 0.89
C ILE A 13 6.97 -1.35 1.68
N CYS A 14 6.77 -2.13 2.74
CA CYS A 14 7.84 -2.59 3.64
C CYS A 14 8.18 -4.09 3.53
N ASP A 15 7.51 -4.81 2.64
CA ASP A 15 7.65 -6.26 2.41
C ASP A 15 7.41 -7.14 3.65
N GLN A 16 6.72 -6.59 4.66
CA GLN A 16 6.40 -7.32 5.89
C GLN A 16 4.99 -7.90 5.87
N GLU A 17 4.85 -9.10 6.40
CA GLU A 17 3.58 -9.73 6.68
C GLU A 17 2.85 -9.01 7.83
N LYS A 18 1.65 -8.48 7.55
CA LYS A 18 0.80 -7.84 8.55
C LYS A 18 -0.63 -8.33 8.38
N ASN A 19 -1.38 -8.39 9.48
CA ASN A 19 -2.81 -8.73 9.44
C ASN A 19 -3.73 -7.50 9.38
N ARG A 20 -3.16 -6.29 9.50
CA ARG A 20 -3.88 -5.02 9.57
C ARG A 20 -3.34 -4.05 8.54
N GLY A 21 -4.24 -3.53 7.73
CA GLY A 21 -3.93 -2.64 6.63
C GLY A 21 -5.10 -2.51 5.68
N ILE A 22 -4.82 -1.95 4.52
CA ILE A 22 -5.75 -1.82 3.41
C ILE A 22 -5.33 -2.73 2.25
N HIS A 23 -6.30 -3.34 1.60
CA HIS A 23 -6.10 -4.08 0.36
C HIS A 23 -6.52 -3.20 -0.82
N LEU A 24 -5.55 -2.81 -1.65
CA LEU A 24 -5.79 -2.13 -2.92
C LEU A 24 -5.69 -3.14 -4.06
N TYR A 25 -6.83 -3.55 -4.62
CA TYR A 25 -6.91 -4.57 -5.69
C TYR A 25 -6.16 -5.87 -5.33
N THR A 26 -4.97 -6.09 -5.91
CA THR A 26 -4.10 -7.25 -5.68
C THR A 26 -2.94 -6.97 -4.75
N LYS A 27 -2.87 -5.77 -4.17
CA LYS A 27 -1.79 -5.29 -3.32
C LYS A 27 -2.30 -5.04 -1.90
N PHE A 28 -1.44 -5.23 -0.92
CA PHE A 28 -1.74 -4.96 0.47
C PHE A 28 -0.77 -3.92 1.03
N ILE A 29 -1.29 -2.93 1.74
CA ILE A 29 -0.50 -1.90 2.42
C ILE A 29 -0.85 -1.98 3.89
N CYS A 30 0.15 -2.14 4.75
CA CYS A 30 -0.08 -2.17 6.18
C CYS A 30 -0.45 -0.79 6.74
N LEU A 31 -1.11 -0.78 7.89
CA LEU A 31 -1.58 0.45 8.56
C LEU A 31 -0.44 1.46 8.83
N ASP A 32 0.77 0.98 9.14
CA ASP A 32 1.94 1.86 9.37
C ASP A 32 2.36 2.58 8.08
N CYS A 33 2.45 1.84 6.98
CA CYS A 33 2.84 2.37 5.69
C CYS A 33 1.78 3.30 5.12
N GLU A 34 0.50 2.98 5.25
CA GLU A 34 -0.59 3.85 4.82
C GLU A 34 -0.60 5.16 5.62
N ARG A 35 -0.49 5.09 6.96
CA ARG A 35 -0.34 6.29 7.79
C ARG A 35 0.91 7.10 7.45
N LYS A 36 2.05 6.45 7.18
CA LYS A 36 3.25 7.14 6.71
C LYS A 36 3.00 7.83 5.40
N VAL A 37 2.46 7.15 4.39
CA VAL A 37 2.17 7.75 3.09
C VAL A 37 1.27 8.99 3.22
N ILE A 38 0.25 8.92 4.08
CA ILE A 38 -0.68 10.04 4.30
C ILE A 38 -0.05 11.15 5.15
N SER A 39 0.77 10.79 6.13
CA SER A 39 1.43 11.73 7.05
C SER A 39 2.71 12.34 6.48
N THR A 40 3.37 11.65 5.55
CA THR A 40 4.54 12.11 4.83
C THR A 40 4.06 13.22 3.91
N SER A 41 4.32 14.45 4.33
CA SER A 41 3.97 15.65 3.61
C SER A 41 4.99 15.88 2.49
N THR A 42 4.61 16.64 1.46
CA THR A 42 5.40 17.00 0.26
C THR A 42 6.82 17.53 0.51
N SER A 43 7.16 17.81 1.77
CA SER A 43 8.41 18.38 2.22
C SER A 43 9.48 17.34 2.60
N ASP A 44 9.14 16.06 2.67
CA ASP A 44 10.09 15.02 3.05
C ASP A 44 10.77 14.38 1.83
N PRO A 45 12.09 14.14 1.83
CA PRO A 45 12.79 13.49 0.72
C PRO A 45 12.25 12.08 0.41
N ASP A 46 11.68 11.37 1.39
CA ASP A 46 11.05 10.07 1.19
C ASP A 46 9.66 10.16 0.56
N TYR A 47 9.03 11.34 0.51
CA TYR A 47 7.73 11.56 -0.14
C TYR A 47 7.76 11.09 -1.60
N ALA A 48 8.82 11.40 -2.33
CA ALA A 48 9.00 10.97 -3.71
C ALA A 48 9.01 9.43 -3.85
N PHE A 49 9.58 8.72 -2.87
CA PHE A 49 9.63 7.26 -2.86
C PHE A 49 8.24 6.65 -2.63
N TYR A 50 7.52 7.16 -1.61
CA TYR A 50 6.16 6.72 -1.31
C TYR A 50 5.17 7.04 -2.43
N VAL A 51 5.22 8.25 -3.00
CA VAL A 51 4.38 8.65 -4.14
C VAL A 51 4.71 7.84 -5.38
N LYS A 52 5.98 7.49 -5.64
CA LYS A 52 6.34 6.61 -6.76
C LYS A 52 5.74 5.21 -6.60
N LYS A 53 5.84 4.62 -5.40
CA LYS A 53 5.20 3.33 -5.09
C LYS A 53 3.68 3.43 -5.20
N LEU A 54 3.05 4.47 -4.68
CA LEU A 54 1.60 4.66 -4.79
C LEU A 54 1.15 4.89 -6.23
N LYS A 55 1.87 5.70 -7.01
CA LYS A 55 1.59 5.90 -8.44
C LYS A 55 1.55 4.56 -9.18
N SER A 56 2.50 3.66 -8.92
CA SER A 56 2.47 2.31 -9.52
C SER A 56 1.24 1.47 -9.13
N ILE A 57 0.60 1.75 -8.00
CA ILE A 57 -0.62 1.05 -7.55
C ILE A 57 -1.88 1.74 -8.08
N HIS A 58 -1.87 3.08 -8.16
CA HIS A 58 -3.00 3.91 -8.58
C HIS A 58 -3.09 4.16 -10.09
N THR A 59 -2.04 3.88 -10.87
CA THR A 59 -2.18 3.82 -12.33
C THR A 59 -2.86 2.50 -12.69
N PRO A 60 -4.17 2.47 -12.98
CA PRO A 60 -4.68 1.39 -13.81
C PRO A 60 -3.82 1.35 -15.08
N PRO A 61 -3.47 0.18 -15.63
CA PRO A 61 -2.97 0.14 -16.99
C PRO A 61 -4.01 0.86 -17.83
N LEU A 62 -3.65 2.03 -18.38
CA LEU A 62 -4.48 2.68 -19.38
C LEU A 62 -4.56 1.67 -20.52
N TYR A 63 -5.76 1.08 -20.64
CA TYR A 63 -6.18 0.19 -21.70
C TYR A 63 -5.67 0.74 -23.04
N SER A 64 -4.77 -0.02 -23.68
CA SER A 64 -4.40 0.12 -25.09
C SER A 64 -4.91 -1.09 -25.84
#